data_AF-A0A7H4LS81-F1
#
_entry.id   AF-A0A7H4LS81-F1
#
_cell.length_a   1.000
_cell.length_b   1.000
_cell.length_c   1.000
_cell.angle_alpha   90.00
_cell.angle_beta   90.00
_cell.angle_gamma   90.00
#
_symmetry.space_group_name_H-M   'P 1'
#
loop_
_entity.id
_entity.type
_entity.pdbx_description
1 polymer ?
#
loop_
_entity_poly.entity_id
_entity_poly.type
_entity_poly.pdbx_seq_one_letter_code
_entity_poly.pdbx_strand_id
1 'polypeptide(L)'
;MGNVLNPKMGIFYVSFLPQFIPTGHSPIVWTFLLVAIHVAIGTLWSLTLILTSRSAARLLKTPLFIRWMDRATGGLFMLFAAKLAFSHR
;
A
#
# COMPACT_ATOMS: atom_id res chain seq x y z
N MET A 1 5.87 14.97 13.39
CA MET A 1 5.17 16.26 13.13
C MET A 1 5.46 16.84 11.74
N GLY A 2 5.85 16.03 10.73
CA GLY A 2 6.34 16.54 9.43
C GLY A 2 5.34 16.56 8.28
N ASN A 3 4.06 16.21 8.49
CA ASN A 3 3.08 16.06 7.38
C ASN A 3 2.07 17.22 7.28
N VAL A 4 2.18 18.24 8.14
CA VAL A 4 1.29 19.41 8.17
C VAL A 4 1.53 20.35 6.99
N LEU A 5 2.74 20.32 6.41
CA LEU A 5 3.15 21.14 5.26
C LEU A 5 3.18 20.37 3.93
N ASN A 6 2.56 19.19 3.84
CA ASN A 6 2.42 18.52 2.55
C ASN A 6 1.26 19.19 1.80
N PRO A 7 1.52 20.07 0.82
CA PRO A 7 0.48 20.88 0.18
C PRO A 7 -0.56 20.01 -0.52
N LYS A 8 -0.23 18.75 -0.81
CA LYS A 8 -1.14 17.78 -1.43
C LYS A 8 -2.36 17.49 -0.55
N MET A 9 -2.18 17.42 0.77
CA MET A 9 -3.29 17.20 1.71
C MET A 9 -4.17 18.44 1.83
N GLY A 10 -3.57 19.62 1.96
CA GLY A 10 -4.31 20.89 2.00
C GLY A 10 -5.12 21.14 0.74
N ILE A 11 -4.53 20.93 -0.44
CA ILE A 11 -5.20 21.08 -1.74
C ILE A 11 -6.33 20.06 -1.91
N PHE A 12 -6.15 18.82 -1.45
CA PHE A 12 -7.22 17.82 -1.44
C PHE A 12 -8.42 18.30 -0.61
N TYR A 13 -8.18 18.76 0.62
CA TYR A 13 -9.27 19.26 1.45
C TYR A 13 -9.93 20.51 0.88
N VAL A 14 -9.16 21.49 0.38
CA VAL A 14 -9.72 22.71 -0.23
C VAL A 14 -10.52 22.42 -1.50
N SER A 15 -10.15 21.40 -2.29
CA SER A 15 -10.84 21.07 -3.55
C SER A 15 -12.05 20.16 -3.35
N PHE A 16 -11.98 19.20 -2.41
CA PHE A 16 -13.04 18.21 -2.21
C PHE A 16 -14.08 18.65 -1.16
N LEU A 17 -13.69 19.34 -0.08
CA LEU A 17 -14.64 19.78 0.95
C LEU A 17 -15.81 20.62 0.43
N PRO A 18 -15.61 21.67 -0.39
CA PRO A 18 -16.73 22.51 -0.82
C PRO A 18 -17.72 21.76 -1.73
N GLN A 19 -17.30 20.66 -2.38
CA GLN A 19 -18.18 19.86 -3.24
C GLN A 19 -19.15 18.96 -2.45
N PHE A 20 -18.85 18.69 -1.18
CA PHE A 20 -19.65 17.83 -0.31
C PHE A 20 -20.40 18.58 0.81
N ILE A 21 -20.32 19.92 0.84
CA ILE A 21 -21.04 20.75 1.82
C ILE A 21 -22.34 21.25 1.19
N PRO A 22 -23.52 20.81 1.66
CA PRO A 22 -24.79 21.37 1.23
C PRO A 22 -24.89 22.84 1.64
N THR A 23 -25.30 23.71 0.72
CA THR A 23 -25.51 25.14 1.00
C THR A 23 -26.60 25.29 2.07
N GLY A 24 -26.21 25.66 3.30
CA GLY A 24 -27.14 25.87 4.42
C GLY A 24 -26.81 25.13 5.73
N HIS A 25 -25.79 24.26 5.76
CA HIS A 25 -25.36 23.56 6.97
C HIS A 25 -23.94 23.97 7.41
N SER A 26 -23.63 23.82 8.71
CA SER A 26 -22.34 24.21 9.30
C SER A 26 -21.17 23.51 8.58
N PRO A 27 -20.32 24.25 7.84
CA PRO A 27 -19.21 23.69 7.07
C PRO A 27 -18.20 22.91 7.95
N ILE A 28 -18.12 23.28 9.23
CA ILE A 28 -17.18 22.69 10.19
C ILE A 28 -17.57 21.23 10.49
N VAL A 29 -18.85 20.96 10.75
CA VAL A 29 -19.32 19.62 11.12
C VAL A 29 -19.10 18.64 9.97
N TRP A 30 -19.44 19.05 8.75
CA TRP A 30 -19.22 18.24 7.54
C TRP A 30 -17.73 17.98 7.26
N THR A 31 -16.89 18.99 7.46
CA THR A 31 -15.42 18.83 7.33
C THR A 31 -14.89 17.81 8.33
N PHE A 32 -15.26 17.92 9.60
CA PHE A 32 -14.84 16.97 10.64
C PHE A 32 -15.35 15.56 10.36
N LEU A 33 -16.59 15.41 9.88
CA LEU A 33 -17.16 14.11 9.52
C LEU A 33 -16.38 13.46 8.36
N LEU A 34 -16.10 14.20 7.30
CA LEU A 34 -15.32 13.69 6.17
C LEU A 34 -13.88 13.32 6.56
N VAL A 35 -13.23 14.15 7.38
CA VAL A 35 -11.90 13.85 7.95
C VAL A 35 -11.97 12.56 8.79
N ALA A 36 -12.97 12.42 9.66
CA ALA A 36 -13.13 11.24 10.50
C ALA A 36 -13.32 9.96 9.67
N ILE A 37 -14.16 9.99 8.63
CA ILE A 37 -14.32 8.87 7.69
C ILE A 37 -12.99 8.53 7.02
N HIS A 38 -12.25 9.53 6.55
CA HIS A 38 -10.97 9.31 5.89
C HIS A 38 -9.95 8.63 6.83
N VAL A 39 -9.85 9.11 8.08
CA VAL A 39 -8.99 8.49 9.09
C VAL A 39 -9.44 7.07 9.41
N ALA A 40 -10.74 6.82 9.52
CA ALA A 40 -11.29 5.49 9.78
C ALA A 40 -10.94 4.51 8.64
N ILE A 41 -11.12 4.91 7.38
CA ILE A 41 -10.75 4.11 6.21
C ILE A 41 -9.24 3.83 6.19
N GLY A 42 -8.42 4.85 6.39
CA GLY A 42 -6.95 4.70 6.41
C GLY A 42 -6.48 3.77 7.53
N THR A 43 -7.14 3.83 8.69
CA THR A 43 -6.85 2.99 9.85
C THR A 43 -7.28 1.55 9.57
N LEU A 44 -8.49 1.34 9.06
CA LEU A 44 -8.99 0.02 8.69
C LEU A 44 -8.08 -0.63 7.65
N TRP A 45 -7.69 0.12 6.61
CA TRP A 45 -6.75 -0.35 5.60
C TRP A 45 -5.39 -0.72 6.18
N SER A 46 -4.83 0.11 7.04
CA SER A 46 -3.55 -0.17 7.73
C SER A 46 -3.67 -1.42 8.61
N LEU A 47 -4.78 -1.59 9.32
CA LEU A 47 -5.04 -2.78 10.12
C LEU A 47 -5.16 -4.02 9.24
N THR A 48 -5.86 -3.95 8.11
CA THR A 48 -5.91 -5.02 7.12
C THR A 48 -4.51 -5.38 6.63
N LEU A 49 -3.67 -4.40 6.29
CA LEU A 49 -2.28 -4.64 5.91
C LEU A 49 -1.47 -5.28 7.03
N ILE A 50 -1.64 -4.86 8.29
CA ILE A 50 -0.92 -5.45 9.44
C ILE A 50 -1.35 -6.90 9.66
N LEU A 51 -2.66 -7.17 9.64
CA LEU A 51 -3.21 -8.51 9.85
C LEU A 51 -2.81 -9.45 8.71
N THR A 52 -2.95 -8.99 7.46
CA THR A 52 -2.52 -9.73 6.28
C THR A 52 -1.01 -9.88 6.24
N SER A 53 -0.22 -8.89 6.70
CA SER A 53 1.23 -8.99 6.79
C SER A 53 1.67 -10.07 7.77
N ARG A 54 0.97 -10.24 8.90
CA ARG A 54 1.22 -11.38 9.81
C ARG A 54 0.92 -12.72 9.16
N SER A 55 -0.18 -12.82 8.41
CA SER A 55 -0.53 -14.03 7.66
C SER A 55 0.43 -14.29 6.50
N ALA A 56 0.82 -13.25 5.77
CA ALA A 56 1.79 -13.30 4.69
C ALA A 56 3.16 -13.70 5.22
N ALA A 57 3.65 -13.11 6.31
CA ALA A 57 4.89 -13.52 6.95
C ALA A 57 4.84 -14.98 7.42
N ARG A 58 3.68 -15.48 7.86
CA ARG A 58 3.48 -16.88 8.21
C ARG A 58 3.50 -17.79 6.97
N LEU A 59 2.89 -17.35 5.86
CA LEU A 59 2.91 -18.03 4.56
C LEU A 59 4.33 -18.06 3.94
N LEU A 60 5.06 -16.94 3.99
CA LEU A 60 6.45 -16.85 3.53
C LEU A 60 7.40 -17.75 4.35
N LYS A 61 7.08 -18.00 5.62
CA LYS A 61 7.80 -18.95 6.47
C LYS A 61 7.42 -20.42 6.22
N THR A 62 6.45 -20.70 5.34
CA THR A 62 6.15 -22.09 5.00
C THR A 62 7.29 -22.69 4.16
N PRO A 63 7.72 -23.93 4.47
CA PRO A 63 8.82 -24.58 3.76
C PRO A 63 8.52 -24.77 2.28
N LEU A 64 7.24 -24.84 1.89
CA LEU A 64 6.82 -24.96 0.50
C LEU A 64 7.09 -23.68 -0.30
N PHE A 65 6.84 -22.50 0.28
CA PHE A 65 7.07 -21.21 -0.39
C PHE A 65 8.57 -20.93 -0.55
N ILE A 66 9.36 -21.18 0.50
CA ILE A 66 10.83 -21.07 0.45
C ILE A 66 11.40 -21.99 -0.64
N ARG A 67 10.93 -23.24 -0.69
CA ARG A 67 11.40 -24.22 -1.68
C ARG A 67 11.03 -23.84 -3.13
N TRP A 68 9.89 -23.18 -3.34
CA TRP A 68 9.53 -22.61 -4.65
C TRP A 68 10.42 -21.43 -5.03
N MET A 69 10.71 -20.54 -4.07
CA MET A 69 11.58 -19.39 -4.27
C MET A 69 13.04 -19.82 -4.57
N ASP A 70 13.56 -20.83 -3.87
CA ASP A 70 14.86 -21.44 -4.14
C ASP A 70 14.90 -22.08 -5.53
N ARG A 71 13.82 -22.75 -5.94
CA ARG A 71 13.73 -23.39 -7.25
C ARG A 71 13.64 -22.38 -8.39
N ALA A 72 12.93 -21.27 -8.19
CA ALA A 72 12.88 -20.16 -9.14
C ALA A 72 14.25 -19.48 -9.27
N THR A 73 14.93 -19.24 -8.15
CA THR A 73 16.26 -18.62 -8.14
C THR A 73 17.31 -19.54 -8.77
N GLY A 74 17.31 -20.83 -8.43
CA GLY A 74 18.18 -21.82 -9.06
C GLY A 74 17.89 -22.00 -10.56
N GLY A 75 16.62 -21.96 -10.96
CA GLY A 75 16.21 -21.96 -12.37
C GLY A 75 16.71 -20.74 -13.12
N LEU A 76 16.62 -19.55 -12.52
CA LEU A 76 17.14 -18.31 -13.09
C LEU A 76 18.65 -18.35 -13.26
N PHE A 77 19.40 -18.87 -12.28
CA PHE A 77 20.84 -19.06 -12.39
C PHE A 77 21.22 -20.08 -13.47
N MET A 78 20.51 -21.21 -13.57
CA MET A 78 20.72 -22.16 -14.66
C MET A 78 20.44 -21.53 -16.03
N LEU A 79 19.40 -20.71 -16.14
CA LEU A 79 19.05 -20.01 -17.37
C LEU A 79 20.11 -18.97 -17.74
N PHE A 80 20.63 -18.22 -16.76
CA PHE A 80 21.76 -17.32 -16.98
C PHE A 80 23.04 -18.06 -17.36
N ALA A 81 23.35 -19.18 -16.71
CA ALA A 81 24.50 -20.00 -17.03
C ALA A 81 24.40 -20.58 -18.45
N ALA A 82 23.23 -21.08 -18.84
CA ALA A 82 22.97 -21.54 -20.19
C ALA A 82 23.09 -20.39 -21.20
N LYS A 83 22.46 -19.24 -20.93
CA LYS A 83 22.58 -18.05 -21.78
C LYS A 83 24.04 -17.64 -21.95
N LEU A 84 24.83 -17.63 -20.88
CA LEU A 84 26.26 -17.29 -20.93
C LEU A 84 27.05 -18.31 -21.76
N ALA A 85 26.81 -19.60 -21.57
CA ALA A 85 27.47 -20.66 -22.33
C ALA A 85 27.17 -20.59 -23.84
N PHE A 86 25.93 -20.23 -24.21
CA PHE A 86 25.54 -20.04 -25.61
C PHE A 86 25.96 -18.67 -26.17
N SER A 87 26.10 -17.65 -25.32
CA SER A 87 26.56 -16.30 -25.70
C SER A 87 28.08 -16.23 -25.87
N HIS A 88 28.83 -17.23 -25.44
CA HIS A 88 30.30 -17.29 -25.58
C HIS A 88 30.75 -18.03 -26.86
N ARG A 89 29.88 -18.11 -27.88
CA ARG A 89 30.23 -18.42 -29.28
C ARG A 89 30.09 -17.16 -30.11
#